data_AF-A0A850WKF9-F1
#
_entry.id   AF-A0A850WKF9-F1
#
_cell.length_a   1.000
_cell.length_b   1.000
_cell.length_c   1.000
_cell.angle_alpha   90.00
_cell.angle_beta   90.00
_cell.angle_gamma   90.00
#
_symmetry.space_group_name_H-M   'P 1'
#
loop_
_entity.id
_entity.type
_entity.pdbx_description
1 polymer ?
#
loop_
_entity_poly.entity_id
_entity_poly.type
_entity_poly.pdbx_seq_one_letter_code
_entity_poly.pdbx_strand_id
1 'polypeptide(L)'
;MDKELMTESSLFNPLSDIKVKVQSSFMVSLGVTERAEYHGKAHSGTFPHGNNRAFGTIQARNKATYIQNLSSISTKSELKTTAIFGHLGGRLVIPNTGVSLLIPHGAIPEESSWEIYLAITQKESSLQPEGSAVLLGPEVTCGPSELSVSTPFALTIPHCAEVNPDHWNIHLKKRTQQGKWEEVMSVEEETTSCYCLLDPYACHILLNSFGTYALIGEPISDCAARQLKVAVFGCLSCNSLDYNLRVYCMDNTPCAFQ
;
A
#
# COMPACT_ATOMS: atom_id res chain seq x y z
N MET A 1 -8.15 -49.18 36.76
CA MET A 1 -7.13 -48.79 37.75
C MET A 1 -5.80 -48.86 37.02
N ASP A 2 -5.00 -47.83 36.84
CA ASP A 2 -5.06 -46.39 37.16
C ASP A 2 -3.89 -45.77 36.37
N LYS A 3 -4.17 -44.74 35.56
CA LYS A 3 -3.72 -43.34 35.72
C LYS A 3 -2.24 -43.04 35.48
N GLU A 4 -2.06 -42.14 34.51
CA GLU A 4 -0.94 -41.20 34.39
C GLU A 4 -0.58 -40.54 35.73
N LEU A 5 0.72 -40.26 35.90
CA LEU A 5 1.28 -39.23 36.78
C LEU A 5 2.55 -38.74 36.06
N MET A 6 2.46 -37.67 35.28
CA MET A 6 2.71 -36.28 35.67
C MET A 6 4.07 -36.06 36.33
N THR A 7 4.98 -35.43 35.58
CA THR A 7 6.05 -34.61 36.16
C THR A 7 5.92 -33.20 35.58
N GLU A 8 4.94 -32.46 36.10
CA GLU A 8 4.80 -31.02 35.88
C GLU A 8 5.92 -30.31 36.65
N SER A 9 6.90 -29.76 35.92
CA SER A 9 7.87 -28.82 36.49
C SER A 9 7.37 -27.38 36.25
N SER A 10 6.98 -26.80 37.37
CA SER A 10 6.53 -25.44 37.63
C SER A 10 7.49 -24.37 37.12
N LEU A 11 7.21 -23.79 35.94
CA LEU A 11 7.94 -22.62 35.42
C LEU A 11 7.07 -21.43 35.02
N PHE A 12 5.76 -21.47 35.27
CA PHE A 12 4.90 -20.30 35.08
C PHE A 12 3.94 -20.12 36.27
N ASN A 13 4.46 -19.57 37.36
CA ASN A 13 3.59 -18.89 38.32
C ASN A 13 3.32 -17.47 37.77
N PRO A 14 2.07 -17.12 37.45
CA PRO A 14 1.74 -15.75 37.07
C PRO A 14 1.86 -14.85 38.31
N LEU A 15 2.71 -13.83 38.23
CA LEU A 15 2.78 -12.80 39.25
C LEU A 15 1.45 -12.02 39.26
N SER A 16 0.68 -12.16 40.33
CA SER A 16 -0.43 -11.29 40.67
C SER A 16 0.10 -9.89 41.02
N ASP A 17 -0.51 -8.86 40.43
CA ASP A 17 -0.31 -7.42 40.68
C ASP A 17 0.71 -6.63 39.85
N ILE A 18 0.84 -6.93 38.55
CA ILE A 18 1.41 -5.95 37.61
C ILE A 18 0.31 -5.29 36.77
N LYS A 19 -0.10 -4.09 37.19
CA LYS A 19 -0.98 -3.21 36.41
C LYS A 19 -0.15 -2.48 35.34
N VAL A 20 0.10 -3.13 34.20
CA VAL A 20 0.71 -2.44 33.04
C VAL A 20 -0.34 -1.52 32.42
N LYS A 21 -0.27 -0.23 32.73
CA LYS A 21 -1.05 0.80 32.05
C LYS A 21 -0.34 1.15 30.74
N VAL A 22 -0.67 0.43 29.67
CA VAL A 22 -0.26 0.81 28.32
C VAL A 22 -1.06 2.06 27.94
N GLN A 23 -0.45 3.23 28.07
CA GLN A 23 -1.03 4.48 27.62
C GLN A 23 -0.92 4.56 26.10
N SER A 24 -1.95 4.08 25.41
CA SER A 24 -2.12 4.28 23.97
C SER A 24 -2.42 5.76 23.71
N SER A 25 -1.44 6.50 23.19
CA SER A 25 -1.64 7.85 22.69
C SER A 25 -1.94 7.81 21.19
N PHE A 26 -3.20 7.50 20.84
CA PHE A 26 -3.77 7.85 19.55
C PHE A 26 -5.14 8.49 19.76
N MET A 27 -5.11 9.79 20.07
CA MET A 27 -6.25 10.68 19.92
C MET A 27 -5.73 12.04 19.46
N VAL A 28 -5.85 12.33 18.16
CA VAL A 28 -5.90 13.72 17.68
C VAL A 28 -7.37 13.98 17.38
N SER A 29 -8.07 14.47 18.40
CA SER A 29 -9.38 15.09 18.20
C SER A 29 -9.15 16.49 17.65
N LEU A 30 -9.56 16.75 16.41
CA LEU A 30 -9.77 18.13 15.93
C LEU A 30 -11.01 18.69 16.64
N GLY A 31 -10.82 19.10 17.89
CA GLY A 31 -11.80 19.90 18.61
C GLY A 31 -11.75 21.34 18.09
N VAL A 32 -12.74 21.73 17.29
CA VAL A 32 -13.07 23.15 17.10
C VAL A 32 -14.25 23.45 17.99
N THR A 33 -13.97 24.00 19.17
CA THR A 33 -14.96 24.66 20.02
C THR A 33 -15.02 26.15 19.70
N GLU A 34 -16.26 26.63 19.67
CA GLU A 34 -16.72 28.02 19.85
C GLU A 34 -16.47 29.07 18.76
N ARG A 35 -17.58 29.38 18.07
CA ARG A 35 -18.26 30.68 18.11
C ARG A 35 -17.37 31.92 17.86
N ALA A 36 -17.25 32.31 16.59
CA ALA A 36 -16.93 33.68 16.22
C ALA A 36 -18.22 34.40 15.78
N GLU A 37 -18.70 35.29 16.65
CA GLU A 37 -19.79 36.22 16.37
C GLU A 37 -19.41 37.20 15.26
N TYR A 38 -20.31 37.35 14.29
CA TYR A 38 -20.25 38.38 13.27
C TYR A 38 -20.37 39.76 13.92
N HIS A 39 -19.40 40.65 13.68
CA HIS A 39 -19.59 42.09 13.83
C HIS A 39 -19.23 42.77 12.51
N GLY A 40 -20.26 43.25 11.82
CA GLY A 40 -20.11 44.04 10.61
C GLY A 40 -19.59 45.44 10.91
N LYS A 41 -18.59 45.88 10.14
CA LYS A 41 -18.36 47.28 9.82
C LYS A 41 -17.87 47.38 8.38
N ALA A 42 -18.45 48.32 7.66
CA ALA A 42 -18.32 48.47 6.23
C ALA A 42 -17.33 49.60 5.86
N HIS A 43 -16.86 49.51 4.60
CA HIS A 43 -16.21 50.52 3.74
C HIS A 43 -14.71 50.79 3.94
N SER A 44 -13.93 50.59 2.86
CA SER A 44 -13.49 51.71 1.99
C SER A 44 -12.65 51.22 0.80
N GLY A 45 -13.06 51.62 -0.42
CA GLY A 45 -12.21 51.91 -1.60
C GLY A 45 -11.37 50.78 -2.22
N THR A 46 -11.15 50.64 -3.53
CA THR A 46 -11.35 51.51 -4.69
C THR A 46 -11.14 50.60 -5.92
N PHE A 47 -12.09 50.54 -6.85
CA PHE A 47 -11.88 49.95 -8.18
C PHE A 47 -11.80 51.09 -9.22
N PRO A 48 -10.94 51.01 -10.24
CA PRO A 48 -10.96 51.97 -11.32
C PRO A 48 -12.04 51.63 -12.36
N HIS A 49 -12.76 52.68 -12.76
CA HIS A 49 -13.74 52.73 -13.83
C HIS A 49 -13.11 52.85 -15.23
N GLY A 50 -13.85 52.36 -16.23
CA GLY A 50 -13.88 52.88 -17.61
C GLY A 50 -14.12 51.76 -18.63
N ASN A 51 -14.98 51.85 -19.65
CA ASN A 51 -15.98 52.81 -20.11
C ASN A 51 -16.90 52.07 -21.12
N ASN A 52 -18.08 52.63 -21.38
CA ASN A 52 -19.23 52.12 -22.13
C ASN A 52 -19.07 51.91 -23.65
N ARG A 53 -19.89 50.98 -24.19
CA ARG A 53 -20.76 51.00 -25.41
C ARG A 53 -20.96 49.55 -25.93
N ALA A 54 -22.09 49.05 -26.42
CA ALA A 54 -23.45 49.52 -26.71
C ALA A 54 -24.38 48.29 -26.87
N PHE A 55 -25.69 48.53 -26.87
CA PHE A 55 -26.79 47.55 -27.02
C PHE A 55 -26.82 46.80 -28.36
N GLY A 56 -27.29 45.52 -28.33
CA GLY A 56 -27.67 44.76 -29.52
C GLY A 56 -28.23 43.35 -29.22
N THR A 57 -29.56 43.26 -29.18
CA THR A 57 -30.44 42.13 -29.62
C THR A 57 -30.01 40.66 -29.52
N ILE A 58 -30.81 39.91 -28.74
CA ILE A 58 -31.36 38.55 -28.93
C ILE A 58 -30.70 37.69 -30.03
N GLN A 59 -30.07 36.57 -29.63
CA GLN A 59 -30.29 35.27 -30.27
C GLN A 59 -29.73 34.12 -29.41
N ALA A 60 -30.60 33.15 -29.15
CA ALA A 60 -30.26 31.86 -28.57
C ALA A 60 -29.36 31.06 -29.52
N ARG A 61 -28.26 30.51 -29.00
CA ARG A 61 -27.71 29.25 -29.53
C ARG A 61 -26.77 28.59 -28.51
N ASN A 62 -27.13 27.36 -28.18
CA ASN A 62 -26.38 26.36 -27.44
C ASN A 62 -24.86 26.53 -27.51
N LYS A 63 -24.23 26.76 -26.36
CA LYS A 63 -22.83 26.40 -26.15
C LYS A 63 -22.77 25.48 -24.95
N ALA A 64 -22.60 24.19 -25.23
CA ALA A 64 -22.08 23.25 -24.27
C ALA A 64 -20.79 23.83 -23.70
N THR A 65 -20.81 24.22 -22.44
CA THR A 65 -19.62 24.54 -21.67
C THR A 65 -18.83 23.24 -21.55
N TYR A 66 -17.89 23.10 -22.48
CA TYR A 66 -16.78 22.19 -22.42
C TYR A 66 -16.21 22.24 -21.01
N ILE A 67 -16.36 21.15 -20.26
CA ILE A 67 -15.65 20.95 -19.00
C ILE A 67 -14.17 21.03 -19.40
N GLN A 68 -13.55 22.18 -19.15
CA GLN A 68 -12.13 22.34 -19.33
C GLN A 68 -11.49 21.32 -18.41
N ASN A 69 -10.84 20.35 -19.05
CA ASN A 69 -9.87 19.44 -18.46
C ASN A 69 -9.16 20.13 -17.31
N LEU A 70 -9.54 19.78 -16.08
CA LEU A 70 -8.62 19.84 -14.96
C LEU A 70 -7.60 18.76 -15.31
N SER A 71 -6.59 19.13 -16.09
CA SER A 71 -5.36 18.38 -16.17
C SER A 71 -4.87 18.31 -14.74
N SER A 72 -5.18 17.20 -14.08
CA SER A 72 -4.62 16.87 -12.79
C SER A 72 -3.13 17.07 -12.95
N ILE A 73 -2.58 18.04 -12.24
CA ILE A 73 -1.17 18.05 -11.90
C ILE A 73 -1.01 16.83 -10.98
N SER A 74 -1.01 15.65 -11.58
CA SER A 74 -0.43 14.45 -11.02
C SER A 74 1.05 14.63 -11.28
N THR A 75 1.72 15.37 -10.39
CA THR A 75 3.12 15.11 -10.13
C THR A 75 3.19 13.64 -9.74
N LYS A 76 3.48 12.77 -10.71
CA LYS A 76 3.59 11.32 -10.51
C LYS A 76 4.63 11.08 -9.42
N SER A 77 4.17 10.89 -8.19
CA SER A 77 5.03 10.51 -7.08
C SER A 77 5.45 9.09 -7.36
N GLU A 78 6.70 8.83 -7.72
CA GLU A 78 7.19 7.45 -7.82
C GLU A 78 7.31 6.91 -6.39
N LEU A 79 6.55 5.86 -6.03
CA LEU A 79 6.70 5.18 -4.73
C LEU A 79 7.98 4.37 -4.75
N LYS A 80 9.12 5.04 -4.56
CA LYS A 80 10.46 4.48 -4.60
C LYS A 80 11.29 4.99 -3.43
N THR A 81 12.16 4.13 -2.92
CA THR A 81 13.16 4.46 -1.91
C THR A 81 14.47 3.77 -2.27
N THR A 82 15.58 4.44 -2.03
CA THR A 82 16.94 3.94 -2.30
C THR A 82 17.81 4.18 -1.07
N ALA A 83 18.71 3.26 -0.75
CA ALA A 83 19.71 3.43 0.29
C ALA A 83 20.98 2.62 -0.01
N ILE A 84 22.09 3.03 0.59
CA ILE A 84 23.36 2.30 0.51
C ILE A 84 23.49 1.43 1.75
N PHE A 85 23.69 0.13 1.56
CA PHE A 85 23.90 -0.84 2.64
C PHE A 85 25.33 -1.39 2.57
N GLY A 86 25.96 -1.57 3.73
CA GLY A 86 27.21 -2.33 3.88
C GLY A 86 26.96 -3.71 4.51
N HIS A 87 28.00 -4.36 5.01
CA HIS A 87 27.91 -5.72 5.58
C HIS A 87 26.96 -5.87 6.77
N LEU A 88 26.71 -4.81 7.52
CA LEU A 88 25.73 -4.83 8.61
C LEU A 88 24.30 -5.05 8.12
N GLY A 89 24.06 -4.90 6.81
CA GLY A 89 22.73 -4.97 6.23
C GLY A 89 21.86 -3.79 6.66
N GLY A 90 20.55 -4.00 6.66
CA GLY A 90 19.56 -3.01 7.08
C GLY A 90 18.21 -3.21 6.42
N ARG A 91 17.28 -2.29 6.69
CA ARG A 91 15.91 -2.37 6.18
C ARG A 91 15.57 -1.13 5.35
N LEU A 92 15.13 -1.36 4.12
CA LEU A 92 14.57 -0.36 3.22
C LEU A 92 13.04 -0.41 3.30
N VAL A 93 12.37 0.72 3.46
CA VAL A 93 10.91 0.79 3.62
C VAL A 93 10.37 1.89 2.73
N ILE A 94 9.28 1.62 2.00
CA ILE A 94 8.51 2.67 1.34
C ILE A 94 7.43 3.13 2.33
N PRO A 95 7.53 4.35 2.89
CA PRO A 95 6.64 4.80 3.96
C PRO A 95 5.16 4.67 3.61
N ASN A 96 4.32 4.32 4.59
CA ASN A 96 2.87 4.21 4.48
C ASN A 96 2.32 3.18 3.47
N THR A 97 3.18 2.34 2.87
CA THR A 97 2.75 1.33 1.89
C THR A 97 2.68 -0.08 2.45
N GLY A 98 3.42 -0.37 3.53
CA GLY A 98 3.59 -1.73 4.05
C GLY A 98 4.66 -2.54 3.33
N VAL A 99 5.25 -2.01 2.25
CA VAL A 99 6.32 -2.67 1.48
C VAL A 99 7.68 -2.39 2.11
N SER A 100 8.47 -3.44 2.33
CA SER A 100 9.83 -3.30 2.86
C SER A 100 10.76 -4.43 2.40
N LEU A 101 12.05 -4.14 2.38
CA LEU A 101 13.12 -5.06 2.03
C LEU A 101 14.14 -5.11 3.17
N LEU A 102 14.45 -6.29 3.69
CA LEU A 102 15.43 -6.51 4.73
C LEU A 102 16.65 -7.22 4.14
N ILE A 103 17.79 -6.55 4.19
CA ILE A 103 19.10 -7.10 3.88
C ILE A 103 19.71 -7.59 5.21
N PRO A 104 19.92 -8.90 5.39
CA PRO A 104 20.46 -9.42 6.63
C PRO A 104 21.95 -9.08 6.77
N HIS A 105 22.42 -9.14 8.01
CA HIS A 105 23.84 -9.03 8.32
C HIS A 105 24.64 -10.11 7.56
N GLY A 106 25.75 -9.72 6.93
CA GLY A 106 26.62 -10.60 6.16
C GLY A 106 26.16 -10.88 4.72
N ALA A 107 25.02 -10.36 4.27
CA ALA A 107 24.60 -10.50 2.87
C ALA A 107 25.50 -9.72 1.90
N ILE A 108 26.13 -8.65 2.39
CA ILE A 108 27.06 -7.80 1.65
C ILE A 108 28.47 -8.04 2.22
N PRO A 109 29.52 -8.24 1.38
CA PRO A 109 30.89 -8.36 1.87
C PRO A 109 31.36 -7.15 2.68
N GLU A 110 32.22 -7.34 3.69
CA GLU A 110 32.70 -6.29 4.62
C GLU A 110 33.29 -5.06 3.92
N GLU A 111 34.04 -5.28 2.84
CA GLU A 111 34.71 -4.24 2.04
C GLU A 111 33.84 -3.72 0.90
N SER A 112 32.53 -3.94 0.95
CA SER A 112 31.60 -3.61 -0.12
C SER A 112 30.36 -2.89 0.41
N SER A 113 29.77 -2.09 -0.47
CA SER A 113 28.48 -1.46 -0.24
C SER A 113 27.63 -1.54 -1.50
N TRP A 114 26.34 -1.79 -1.34
CA TRP A 114 25.39 -1.84 -2.45
C TRP A 114 24.38 -0.72 -2.31
N GLU A 115 24.19 0.05 -3.40
CA GLU A 115 23.04 0.94 -3.53
C GLU A 115 21.83 0.11 -3.94
N ILE A 116 20.89 -0.08 -3.02
CA ILE A 116 19.71 -0.92 -3.20
C ILE A 116 18.48 -0.02 -3.28
N TYR A 117 17.59 -0.31 -4.21
CA TYR A 117 16.32 0.40 -4.35
C TYR A 117 15.13 -0.55 -4.20
N LEU A 118 14.00 0.04 -3.79
CA LEU A 118 12.70 -0.61 -3.66
C LEU A 118 11.64 0.32 -4.24
N ALA A 119 10.78 -0.20 -5.11
CA ALA A 119 9.75 0.58 -5.79
C ALA A 119 8.43 -0.19 -5.91
N ILE A 120 7.30 0.53 -5.93
CA ILE A 120 5.96 -0.01 -6.22
C ILE A 120 5.49 0.52 -7.57
N THR A 121 5.03 -0.36 -8.45
CA THR A 121 4.43 0.03 -9.74
C THR A 121 3.03 0.60 -9.50
N GLN A 122 2.84 1.89 -9.78
CA GLN A 122 1.55 2.60 -9.60
C GLN A 122 0.59 2.50 -10.79
N LYS A 123 1.08 2.08 -11.96
CA LYS A 123 0.22 1.88 -13.13
C LYS A 123 -0.59 0.59 -12.97
N GLU A 124 -1.52 0.37 -13.91
CA GLU A 124 -2.07 -0.97 -14.13
C GLU A 124 -0.92 -1.99 -14.17
N SER A 125 -1.04 -3.02 -13.34
CA SER A 125 -0.04 -4.08 -13.19
C SER A 125 0.33 -4.62 -14.56
N SER A 126 1.64 -4.82 -14.81
CA SER A 126 2.09 -5.44 -16.06
C SER A 126 1.76 -6.93 -16.12
N LEU A 127 1.41 -7.52 -14.98
CA LEU A 127 0.87 -8.87 -14.87
C LEU A 127 -0.64 -8.84 -15.05
N GLN A 128 -1.11 -9.45 -16.13
CA GLN A 128 -2.51 -9.86 -16.28
C GLN A 128 -2.63 -11.31 -15.78
N PRO A 129 -3.31 -11.55 -14.65
CA PRO A 129 -3.55 -12.91 -14.18
C PRO A 129 -4.37 -13.70 -15.22
N GLU A 130 -4.02 -14.96 -15.43
CA GLU A 130 -4.71 -15.86 -16.35
C GLU A 130 -5.81 -16.64 -15.60
N GLY A 131 -6.89 -16.99 -16.27
CA GLY A 131 -7.97 -17.81 -15.70
C GLY A 131 -8.71 -17.11 -14.54
N SER A 132 -8.81 -17.80 -13.40
CA SER A 132 -9.46 -17.30 -12.17
C SER A 132 -8.49 -16.59 -11.23
N ALA A 133 -7.20 -16.53 -11.55
CA ALA A 133 -6.19 -15.93 -10.70
C ALA A 133 -6.40 -14.41 -10.56
N VAL A 134 -6.00 -13.86 -9.42
CA VAL A 134 -6.09 -12.42 -9.12
C VAL A 134 -4.82 -11.91 -8.48
N LEU A 135 -4.52 -10.62 -8.70
CA LEU A 135 -3.46 -9.93 -7.98
C LEU A 135 -3.90 -9.67 -6.53
N LEU A 136 -3.08 -10.09 -5.57
CA LEU A 136 -3.39 -9.97 -4.14
C LEU A 136 -2.70 -8.79 -3.46
N GLY A 137 -1.66 -8.20 -4.07
CA GLY A 137 -0.89 -7.09 -3.54
C GLY A 137 -0.20 -6.29 -4.64
N PRO A 138 0.60 -5.26 -4.30
CA PRO A 138 1.27 -4.43 -5.31
C PRO A 138 2.33 -5.22 -6.10
N GLU A 139 2.59 -4.79 -7.34
CA GLU A 139 3.81 -5.16 -8.08
C GLU A 139 4.99 -4.38 -7.45
N VAL A 140 5.97 -5.11 -6.92
CA VAL A 140 7.13 -4.55 -6.21
C VAL A 140 8.42 -4.86 -6.97
N THR A 141 9.26 -3.86 -7.17
CA THR A 141 10.60 -4.03 -7.76
C THR A 141 11.67 -3.73 -6.72
N CYS A 142 12.57 -4.67 -6.49
CA CYS A 142 13.80 -4.47 -5.74
C CYS A 142 15.01 -4.70 -6.64
N GLY A 143 16.05 -3.88 -6.49
CA GLY A 143 17.25 -3.92 -7.31
C GLY A 143 18.47 -3.41 -6.58
N PRO A 144 19.65 -3.52 -7.19
CA PRO A 144 19.88 -3.64 -8.64
C PRO A 144 19.91 -5.08 -9.18
N SER A 145 19.58 -5.27 -10.46
CA SER A 145 19.47 -6.59 -11.12
C SER A 145 20.79 -7.29 -11.39
N GLU A 146 21.89 -6.54 -11.38
CA GLU A 146 23.23 -7.02 -11.77
C GLU A 146 23.98 -7.69 -10.61
N LEU A 147 23.46 -7.58 -9.38
CA LEU A 147 24.08 -8.13 -8.20
C LEU A 147 23.60 -9.57 -7.95
N SER A 148 24.56 -10.47 -7.77
CA SER A 148 24.32 -11.80 -7.23
C SER A 148 24.34 -11.74 -5.70
N VAL A 149 23.34 -12.36 -5.07
CA VAL A 149 23.25 -12.41 -3.61
C VAL A 149 23.54 -13.82 -3.15
N SER A 150 24.51 -13.98 -2.24
CA SER A 150 24.87 -15.27 -1.65
C SER A 150 23.98 -15.64 -0.46
N THR A 151 23.44 -14.63 0.22
CA THR A 151 22.57 -14.78 1.40
C THR A 151 21.17 -14.27 1.06
N PRO A 152 20.10 -15.06 1.25
CA PRO A 152 18.74 -14.61 0.95
C PRO A 152 18.37 -13.32 1.69
N PHE A 153 17.61 -12.44 1.05
CA PHE A 153 17.05 -11.24 1.68
C PHE A 153 15.52 -11.38 1.80
N ALA A 154 14.90 -10.64 2.72
CA ALA A 154 13.46 -10.74 2.95
C ALA A 154 12.70 -9.56 2.32
N LEU A 155 11.77 -9.85 1.42
CA LEU A 155 10.81 -8.90 0.85
C LEU A 155 9.46 -9.05 1.55
N THR A 156 8.88 -7.94 2.00
CA THR A 156 7.53 -7.90 2.58
C THR A 156 6.59 -7.19 1.63
N ILE A 157 5.50 -7.86 1.25
CA ILE A 157 4.46 -7.34 0.37
C ILE A 157 3.12 -7.42 1.11
N PRO A 158 2.38 -6.32 1.30
CA PRO A 158 1.04 -6.35 1.86
C PRO A 158 0.08 -7.02 0.87
N HIS A 159 -0.92 -7.75 1.37
CA HIS A 159 -1.95 -8.34 0.52
C HIS A 159 -3.36 -8.12 1.07
N CYS A 160 -4.35 -8.41 0.23
CA CYS A 160 -5.77 -8.30 0.55
C CYS A 160 -6.49 -9.65 0.67
N ALA A 161 -5.81 -10.80 0.52
CA ALA A 161 -6.46 -12.10 0.72
C ALA A 161 -6.93 -12.30 2.17
N GLU A 162 -8.11 -12.87 2.34
CA GLU A 162 -8.48 -13.55 3.59
C GLU A 162 -7.76 -14.89 3.63
N VAL A 163 -6.70 -14.97 4.44
CA VAL A 163 -5.75 -16.08 4.44
C VAL A 163 -6.42 -17.37 4.96
N ASN A 164 -6.72 -18.28 4.03
CA ASN A 164 -7.11 -19.65 4.32
C ASN A 164 -6.54 -20.56 3.21
N PRO A 165 -5.66 -21.53 3.54
CA PRO A 165 -5.08 -22.44 2.55
C PRO A 165 -6.13 -23.31 1.85
N ASP A 166 -7.29 -23.57 2.48
CA ASP A 166 -8.38 -24.34 1.84
C ASP A 166 -9.12 -23.53 0.75
N HIS A 167 -8.83 -22.22 0.63
CA HIS A 167 -9.56 -21.32 -0.26
C HIS A 167 -8.66 -20.64 -1.29
N TRP A 168 -7.37 -20.49 -1.00
CA TRP A 168 -6.44 -19.76 -1.85
C TRP A 168 -5.19 -20.59 -2.13
N ASN A 169 -4.87 -20.76 -3.42
CA ASN A 169 -3.53 -21.12 -3.86
C ASN A 169 -2.75 -19.83 -4.12
N ILE A 170 -1.72 -19.54 -3.33
CA ILE A 170 -0.98 -18.28 -3.40
C ILE A 170 0.39 -18.53 -4.01
N HIS A 171 0.70 -17.76 -5.04
CA HIS A 171 1.93 -17.86 -5.81
C HIS A 171 2.66 -16.52 -5.86
N LEU A 172 3.98 -16.58 -5.91
CA LEU A 172 4.79 -15.44 -6.27
C LEU A 172 5.25 -15.58 -7.72
N LYS A 173 4.98 -14.56 -8.52
CA LYS A 173 5.54 -14.45 -9.87
C LYS A 173 6.67 -13.43 -9.88
N LYS A 174 7.73 -13.74 -10.64
CA LYS A 174 8.83 -12.84 -10.95
C LYS A 174 8.77 -12.45 -12.42
N ARG A 175 9.00 -11.17 -12.73
CA ARG A 175 9.14 -10.70 -14.10
C ARG A 175 10.57 -10.95 -14.59
N THR A 176 10.69 -11.63 -15.73
CA THR A 176 11.97 -11.87 -16.41
C THR A 176 12.45 -10.63 -17.14
N GLN A 177 13.71 -10.64 -17.58
CA GLN A 177 14.28 -9.56 -18.40
C GLN A 177 13.55 -9.38 -19.75
N GLN A 178 12.90 -10.43 -20.25
CA GLN A 178 12.08 -10.38 -21.47
C GLN A 178 10.67 -9.82 -21.22
N GLY A 179 10.34 -9.45 -19.98
CA GLY A 179 9.03 -8.94 -19.59
C GLY A 179 7.97 -10.02 -19.34
N LYS A 180 8.33 -11.30 -19.44
CA LYS A 180 7.43 -12.42 -19.15
C LYS A 180 7.36 -12.67 -17.65
N TRP A 181 6.21 -13.09 -17.15
CA TRP A 181 6.03 -13.50 -15.76
C TRP A 181 6.20 -15.01 -15.61
N GLU A 182 6.99 -15.41 -14.63
CA GLU A 182 7.26 -16.80 -14.29
C GLU A 182 6.98 -17.04 -12.82
N GLU A 183 6.37 -18.17 -12.52
CA GLU A 183 6.18 -18.59 -11.14
C GLU A 183 7.51 -18.96 -10.52
N VAL A 184 7.81 -18.36 -9.38
CA VAL A 184 9.04 -18.62 -8.63
C VAL A 184 8.78 -19.30 -7.29
N MET A 185 7.51 -19.35 -6.85
CA MET A 185 7.08 -19.94 -5.59
C MET A 185 5.57 -20.23 -5.62
N SER A 186 5.18 -21.34 -5.01
CA SER A 186 3.83 -21.61 -4.50
C SER A 186 3.90 -21.79 -2.98
N VAL A 187 2.92 -21.27 -2.22
CA VAL A 187 2.86 -21.43 -0.76
C VAL A 187 2.67 -22.90 -0.36
N GLU A 188 2.05 -23.71 -1.21
CA GLU A 188 1.80 -25.14 -0.94
C GLU A 188 3.03 -26.03 -1.20
N GLU A 189 3.98 -25.57 -2.02
CA GLU A 189 5.13 -26.35 -2.44
C GLU A 189 6.43 -25.72 -1.92
N GLU A 190 6.91 -26.23 -0.78
CA GLU A 190 8.20 -25.83 -0.20
C GLU A 190 9.35 -26.24 -1.14
N THR A 191 9.68 -25.37 -2.09
CA THR A 191 10.88 -25.54 -2.91
C THR A 191 12.09 -24.91 -2.21
N THR A 192 13.26 -25.51 -2.36
CA THR A 192 14.50 -25.08 -1.67
C THR A 192 15.01 -23.68 -2.09
N SER A 193 14.36 -23.03 -3.05
CA SER A 193 14.79 -21.75 -3.63
C SER A 193 14.07 -20.52 -3.06
N CYS A 194 12.97 -20.69 -2.33
CA CYS A 194 12.17 -19.58 -1.78
C CYS A 194 11.28 -20.03 -0.62
N TYR A 195 11.09 -19.16 0.37
CA TYR A 195 10.21 -19.40 1.51
C TYR A 195 9.26 -18.19 1.66
N CYS A 196 7.94 -18.40 1.75
CA CYS A 196 6.99 -17.35 2.17
C CYS A 196 6.35 -17.71 3.50
N LEU A 197 6.34 -16.73 4.38
CA LEU A 197 5.48 -16.68 5.55
C LEU A 197 4.32 -15.75 5.23
N LEU A 198 3.11 -16.30 5.18
CA LEU A 198 1.88 -15.57 4.91
C LEU A 198 1.16 -15.25 6.22
N ASP A 199 1.15 -13.97 6.58
CA ASP A 199 0.40 -13.44 7.71
C ASP A 199 -0.93 -12.83 7.24
N PRO A 200 -1.90 -12.50 8.12
CA PRO A 200 -3.20 -11.94 7.69
C PRO A 200 -3.15 -10.63 6.88
N TYR A 201 -2.02 -9.93 6.85
CA TYR A 201 -1.87 -8.61 6.22
C TYR A 201 -0.72 -8.49 5.21
N ALA A 202 0.21 -9.46 5.19
CA ALA A 202 1.41 -9.41 4.37
C ALA A 202 2.02 -10.81 4.14
N CYS A 203 2.69 -10.99 2.99
CA CYS A 203 3.58 -12.13 2.76
C CYS A 203 5.03 -11.65 2.89
N HIS A 204 5.80 -12.40 3.68
CA HIS A 204 7.23 -12.21 3.90
C HIS A 204 7.99 -13.29 3.14
N ILE A 205 8.76 -12.88 2.14
CA ILE A 205 9.35 -13.77 1.14
C ILE A 205 10.87 -13.71 1.26
N LEU A 206 11.53 -14.85 1.44
CA LEU A 206 12.98 -14.97 1.26
C LEU A 206 13.32 -15.14 -0.22
N LEU A 207 14.16 -14.24 -0.73
CA LEU A 207 14.54 -14.14 -2.13
C LEU A 207 16.06 -14.22 -2.30
N ASN A 208 16.49 -14.92 -3.34
CA ASN A 208 17.90 -15.12 -3.69
C ASN A 208 18.38 -14.23 -4.85
N SER A 209 17.50 -13.41 -5.41
CA SER A 209 17.82 -12.54 -6.52
C SER A 209 16.93 -11.31 -6.51
N PHE A 210 17.44 -10.19 -6.99
CA PHE A 210 16.66 -8.98 -7.22
C PHE A 210 15.74 -9.11 -8.45
N GLY A 211 14.73 -8.25 -8.54
CA GLY A 211 13.81 -8.19 -9.66
C GLY A 211 12.45 -7.57 -9.31
N THR A 212 11.50 -7.79 -10.22
CA THR A 212 10.10 -7.37 -10.05
C THR A 212 9.24 -8.58 -9.69
N TYR A 213 8.44 -8.45 -8.64
CA TYR A 213 7.64 -9.51 -8.03
C TYR A 213 6.19 -9.08 -7.86
N ALA A 214 5.29 -10.05 -7.95
CA ALA A 214 3.86 -9.86 -7.73
C ALA A 214 3.24 -11.10 -7.07
N LEU A 215 2.39 -10.87 -6.07
CA LEU A 215 1.66 -11.92 -5.36
C LEU A 215 0.32 -12.20 -6.06
N ILE A 216 0.09 -13.45 -6.42
CA ILE A 216 -1.09 -13.92 -7.15
C ILE A 216 -1.82 -14.95 -6.29
N GLY A 217 -3.14 -14.88 -6.28
CA GLY A 217 -4.01 -15.87 -5.64
C GLY A 217 -4.91 -16.51 -6.68
N GLU A 218 -4.93 -17.82 -6.75
CA GLU A 218 -5.94 -18.60 -7.46
C GLU A 218 -6.96 -19.13 -6.46
N PRO A 219 -8.26 -18.84 -6.64
CA PRO A 219 -9.29 -19.35 -5.74
C PRO A 219 -9.48 -20.86 -5.94
N ILE A 220 -9.34 -21.64 -4.88
CA ILE A 220 -9.60 -23.09 -4.86
C ILE A 220 -11.08 -23.37 -4.55
N SER A 221 -11.75 -22.45 -3.85
CA SER A 221 -13.15 -22.57 -3.45
C SER A 221 -13.92 -21.26 -3.62
N ASP A 222 -15.25 -21.35 -3.62
CA ASP A 222 -16.14 -20.18 -3.65
C ASP A 222 -16.09 -19.32 -2.37
N CYS A 223 -15.39 -19.79 -1.33
CA CYS A 223 -15.16 -19.05 -0.09
C CYS A 223 -13.89 -18.16 -0.16
N ALA A 224 -13.16 -18.18 -1.28
CA ALA A 224 -11.99 -17.32 -1.48
C ALA A 224 -12.39 -15.84 -1.49
N ALA A 225 -12.02 -15.12 -0.42
CA ALA A 225 -12.40 -13.73 -0.23
C ALA A 225 -11.21 -12.76 -0.22
N ARG A 226 -11.43 -11.57 -0.77
CA ARG A 226 -10.52 -10.43 -0.67
C ARG A 226 -11.11 -9.38 0.26
N GLN A 227 -10.28 -8.85 1.13
CA GLN A 227 -10.59 -7.74 1.99
C GLN A 227 -10.47 -6.43 1.21
N LEU A 228 -11.56 -5.68 1.17
CA LEU A 228 -11.63 -4.36 0.55
C LEU A 228 -11.89 -3.29 1.60
N LYS A 229 -11.53 -2.05 1.26
CA LYS A 229 -11.90 -0.85 2.00
C LYS A 229 -12.59 0.13 1.08
N VAL A 230 -13.60 0.81 1.62
CA VAL A 230 -14.37 1.83 0.91
C VAL A 230 -14.01 3.20 1.45
N ALA A 231 -13.55 4.10 0.57
CA ALA A 231 -13.27 5.48 0.89
C ALA A 231 -14.27 6.39 0.18
N VAL A 232 -14.91 7.29 0.94
CA VAL A 232 -15.91 8.24 0.42
C VAL A 232 -15.42 9.66 0.62
N PHE A 233 -15.32 10.41 -0.47
CA PHE A 233 -14.88 11.80 -0.45
C PHE A 233 -16.01 12.69 -0.94
N GLY A 234 -16.35 13.73 -0.16
CA GLY A 234 -17.31 14.76 -0.53
C GLY A 234 -16.67 16.14 -0.57
N CYS A 235 -17.28 17.09 -1.28
CA CYS A 235 -16.86 18.49 -1.26
C CYS A 235 -17.64 19.28 -0.20
N LEU A 236 -16.96 20.13 0.57
CA LEU A 236 -17.57 20.97 1.61
C LEU A 236 -18.13 22.30 1.07
N SER A 237 -17.75 22.73 -0.14
CA SER A 237 -18.23 23.99 -0.73
C SER A 237 -19.55 23.79 -1.47
N CYS A 238 -20.66 23.74 -0.73
CA CYS A 238 -22.01 23.72 -1.29
C CYS A 238 -22.54 25.14 -1.42
N ASN A 239 -22.42 25.73 -2.61
CA ASN A 239 -23.18 26.94 -2.98
C ASN A 239 -24.39 26.61 -3.88
N SER A 240 -24.65 25.33 -4.17
CA SER A 240 -25.86 24.83 -4.83
C SER A 240 -26.46 23.65 -4.06
N LEU A 241 -27.72 23.30 -4.35
CA LEU A 241 -28.43 22.12 -3.84
C LEU A 241 -27.82 20.78 -4.31
N ASP A 242 -26.65 20.80 -4.96
CA ASP A 242 -26.01 19.62 -5.52
C ASP A 242 -24.90 19.11 -4.59
N TYR A 243 -24.98 17.82 -4.26
CA TYR A 243 -23.94 17.11 -3.52
C TYR A 243 -23.18 16.18 -4.47
N ASN A 244 -21.85 16.21 -4.41
CA ASN A 244 -20.99 15.30 -5.15
C ASN A 244 -20.21 14.42 -4.17
N LEU A 245 -20.39 13.10 -4.29
CA LEU A 245 -19.64 12.10 -3.55
C LEU A 245 -18.81 11.26 -4.53
N ARG A 246 -17.54 11.04 -4.21
CA ARG A 246 -16.66 10.10 -4.89
C ARG A 246 -16.44 8.89 -4.00
N VAL A 247 -16.84 7.72 -4.46
CA VAL A 247 -16.71 6.45 -3.74
C VAL A 247 -15.61 5.63 -4.42
N TYR A 248 -14.62 5.21 -3.63
CA TYR A 248 -13.52 4.36 -4.06
C TYR A 248 -13.61 3.04 -3.31
N CYS A 249 -13.59 1.93 -4.05
CA CYS A 249 -13.42 0.59 -3.49
C CYS A 249 -12.00 0.15 -3.83
N MET A 250 -11.19 -0.10 -2.81
CA MET A 250 -9.77 -0.38 -2.95
C MET A 250 -9.40 -1.59 -2.11
N ASP A 251 -8.28 -2.21 -2.44
CA ASP A 251 -7.74 -3.31 -1.64
C ASP A 251 -7.46 -2.87 -0.21
N ASN A 252 -7.64 -3.78 0.74
CA ASN A 252 -7.29 -3.55 2.14
C ASN A 252 -5.77 -3.64 2.36
N THR A 253 -4.99 -2.86 1.60
CA THR A 253 -3.54 -2.75 1.72
C THR A 253 -3.14 -1.30 1.98
N PRO A 254 -2.10 -1.00 2.78
CA PRO A 254 -1.72 0.39 3.06
C PRO A 254 -1.30 1.16 1.80
N CYS A 255 -0.69 0.48 0.82
CA CYS A 255 -0.29 1.07 -0.46
C CYS A 255 -1.47 1.56 -1.31
N ALA A 256 -2.66 0.99 -1.17
CA ALA A 256 -3.84 1.40 -1.94
C ALA A 256 -4.40 2.77 -1.52
N PHE A 257 -3.94 3.33 -0.39
CA PHE A 257 -4.36 4.64 0.13
C PHE A 257 -3.42 5.80 -0.22
N GLN A 258 -2.33 5.53 -0.94
CA GLN A 258 -1.34 6.54 -1.31
C GLN A 258 -1.76 7.36 -2.54
#